data_AF-V7FHK4-F1
#
_entry.id   AF-V7FHK4-F1
#
_cell.length_a   1.000
_cell.length_b   1.000
_cell.length_c   1.000
_cell.angle_alpha   90.00
_cell.angle_beta   90.00
_cell.angle_gamma   90.00
#
_symmetry.space_group_name_H-M   'P 1'
#
loop_
_entity.id
_entity.type
_entity.pdbx_description
1 polymer ?
#
loop_
_entity_poly.entity_id
_entity_poly.type
_entity_poly.pdbx_seq_one_letter_code
_entity_poly.pdbx_strand_id
1 'polypeptide(L)'
;MSWLLDLAPDEWNAVRLSIKVATVAMIASLPPGVAIALVLARGQFWGKTLLNGLVHLPLILPPVVTGYLLLLTFGKRGPAGAFLAEHIGIVFSFRWTGAALACGVMGFPLMVRAIRLSIEAVDRKIEAAAGTLGANPLWVFGTITLPLILPGLIAGAILSFAKAMGEFGATITFVSNIPNETQTLPSAIYTFTQVPGGDAGALRLTLISIVISMAALVASEVLARRVGRRMDIE
;
A
#
# COMPACT_ATOMS: atom_id res chain seq x y z
N MET A 1 33.65 -1.20 -2.84
CA MET A 1 32.44 -1.63 -2.10
C MET A 1 32.11 -0.73 -0.91
N SER A 2 33.09 -0.15 -0.20
CA SER A 2 32.85 0.72 1.00
C SER A 2 31.93 1.91 0.73
N TRP A 3 32.12 2.62 -0.38
CA TRP A 3 31.29 3.76 -0.79
C TRP A 3 29.78 3.46 -0.91
N LEU A 4 29.43 2.19 -1.11
CA LEU A 4 28.06 1.71 -1.27
C LEU A 4 27.38 1.44 0.09
N LEU A 5 28.17 1.19 1.13
CA LEU A 5 27.72 0.94 2.51
C LEU A 5 27.89 2.18 3.41
N ASP A 6 28.76 3.12 3.04
CA ASP A 6 28.96 4.40 3.74
C ASP A 6 27.86 5.41 3.36
N LEU A 7 26.65 5.17 3.87
CA LEU A 7 25.51 6.06 3.67
C LEU A 7 25.64 7.33 4.51
N ALA A 8 25.37 8.47 3.89
CA ALA A 8 25.23 9.72 4.63
C ALA A 8 24.01 9.64 5.57
N PRO A 9 23.99 10.39 6.68
CA PRO A 9 22.87 10.39 7.62
C PRO A 9 21.51 10.64 6.95
N ASP A 10 21.46 11.54 5.96
CA ASP A 10 20.24 11.88 5.23
C ASP A 10 19.76 10.74 4.31
N GLU A 11 20.69 10.02 3.68
CA GLU A 11 20.40 8.85 2.85
C GLU A 11 19.75 7.73 3.70
N TRP A 12 20.27 7.53 4.90
CA TRP A 12 19.73 6.55 5.85
C TRP A 12 18.33 6.94 6.36
N ASN A 13 18.11 8.24 6.58
CA ASN A 13 16.80 8.74 6.94
C ASN A 13 15.77 8.53 5.82
N ALA A 14 16.15 8.74 4.55
CA ALA A 14 15.27 8.45 3.42
C ALA A 14 14.91 6.97 3.31
N VAL A 15 15.87 6.05 3.54
CA VAL A 15 15.61 4.59 3.58
C VAL A 15 14.63 4.26 4.70
N ARG A 16 14.91 4.68 5.94
CA ARG A 16 14.05 4.42 7.11
C ARG A 16 12.65 4.99 6.91
N LEU A 17 12.54 6.21 6.41
CA LEU A 17 11.27 6.87 6.15
C LEU A 17 10.46 6.10 5.10
N SER A 18 11.10 5.62 4.04
CA SER A 18 10.41 4.87 2.98
C SER A 18 9.84 3.56 3.48
N ILE A 19 10.63 2.79 4.24
CA ILE A 19 10.17 1.55 4.87
C ILE A 19 9.02 1.83 5.83
N LYS A 20 9.14 2.86 6.67
CA LYS A 20 8.09 3.29 7.61
C LYS A 20 6.80 3.65 6.87
N VAL A 21 6.89 4.52 5.86
CA VAL A 21 5.77 5.00 5.05
C VAL A 21 5.09 3.83 4.34
N ALA A 22 5.84 2.97 3.65
CA ALA A 22 5.29 1.82 2.93
C ALA A 22 4.63 0.80 3.86
N THR A 23 5.24 0.52 5.03
CA THR A 23 4.69 -0.40 6.03
C THR A 23 3.39 0.14 6.61
N VAL A 24 3.36 1.41 7.02
CA VAL A 24 2.17 2.05 7.58
C VAL A 24 1.06 2.14 6.54
N ALA A 25 1.39 2.53 5.30
CA ALA A 25 0.45 2.56 4.18
C ALA A 25 -0.21 1.18 3.96
N MET A 26 0.59 0.11 3.91
CA MET A 26 0.12 -1.25 3.72
C MET A 26 -0.77 -1.72 4.86
N ILE A 27 -0.34 -1.55 6.12
CA ILE A 27 -1.10 -2.00 7.30
C ILE A 27 -2.42 -1.22 7.43
N ALA A 28 -2.38 0.10 7.26
CA ALA A 28 -3.58 0.93 7.33
C ALA A 28 -4.57 0.63 6.19
N SER A 29 -4.07 0.18 5.04
CA SER A 29 -4.89 -0.21 3.89
C SER A 29 -5.52 -1.59 4.01
N LEU A 30 -4.98 -2.48 4.85
CA LEU A 30 -5.45 -3.87 4.96
C LEU A 30 -6.93 -3.98 5.38
N PRO A 31 -7.38 -3.38 6.50
CA PRO A 31 -8.78 -3.48 6.90
C PRO A 31 -9.79 -2.97 5.83
N PRO A 32 -9.64 -1.75 5.27
CA PRO A 32 -10.54 -1.30 4.21
C PRO A 32 -10.34 -2.12 2.92
N GLY A 33 -9.13 -2.60 2.63
CA GLY A 33 -8.83 -3.43 1.48
C GLY A 33 -9.58 -4.77 1.51
N VAL A 34 -9.57 -5.45 2.67
CA VAL A 34 -10.33 -6.69 2.90
C VAL A 34 -11.84 -6.42 2.80
N ALA A 35 -12.33 -5.39 3.46
CA ALA A 35 -13.76 -5.05 3.44
C ALA A 35 -14.26 -4.78 2.02
N ILE A 36 -13.54 -3.95 1.26
CA ILE A 36 -13.89 -3.63 -0.13
C ILE A 36 -13.75 -4.86 -1.03
N ALA A 37 -12.70 -5.67 -0.86
CA ALA A 37 -12.54 -6.90 -1.61
C ALA A 37 -13.69 -7.88 -1.37
N LEU A 38 -14.18 -8.02 -0.13
CA LEU A 38 -15.35 -8.84 0.22
C LEU A 38 -16.62 -8.31 -0.45
N VAL A 39 -16.87 -7.00 -0.36
CA VAL A 39 -18.03 -6.36 -1.00
C VAL A 39 -18.01 -6.55 -2.51
N LEU A 40 -16.84 -6.40 -3.15
CA LEU A 40 -16.69 -6.60 -4.59
C LEU A 40 -16.75 -8.07 -5.02
N ALA A 41 -16.21 -9.00 -4.21
CA ALA A 41 -16.26 -10.43 -4.52
C ALA A 41 -17.67 -11.01 -4.33
N ARG A 42 -18.33 -10.68 -3.21
CA ARG A 42 -19.56 -11.35 -2.77
C ARG A 42 -20.83 -10.53 -3.01
N GLY A 43 -20.74 -9.21 -3.05
CA GLY A 43 -21.89 -8.31 -3.18
C GLY A 43 -22.50 -8.27 -4.58
N GLN A 44 -23.82 -8.13 -4.64
CA GLN A 44 -24.63 -7.95 -5.86
C GLN A 44 -25.47 -6.67 -5.68
N PHE A 45 -24.97 -5.53 -6.17
CA PHE A 45 -25.63 -4.24 -6.05
C PHE A 45 -25.34 -3.36 -7.26
N TRP A 46 -26.24 -2.44 -7.57
CA TRP A 46 -26.20 -1.60 -8.78
C TRP A 46 -24.92 -0.75 -8.90
N GLY A 47 -24.39 -0.22 -7.79
CA GLY A 47 -23.18 0.60 -7.76
C GLY A 47 -21.84 -0.17 -7.81
N LYS A 48 -21.86 -1.50 -7.98
CA LYS A 48 -20.65 -2.34 -7.91
C LYS A 48 -19.59 -1.96 -8.94
N THR A 49 -20.01 -1.67 -10.17
CA THR A 49 -19.09 -1.25 -11.25
C THR A 49 -18.44 0.08 -10.93
N LEU A 50 -19.18 1.04 -10.37
CA LEU A 50 -18.65 2.34 -9.97
C LEU A 50 -17.64 2.18 -8.83
N LEU A 51 -17.96 1.39 -7.80
CA LEU A 51 -17.02 1.10 -6.71
C LEU A 51 -15.74 0.45 -7.24
N ASN A 52 -15.87 -0.54 -8.13
CA ASN A 52 -14.72 -1.19 -8.74
C ASN A 52 -13.86 -0.19 -9.54
N GLY A 53 -14.50 0.72 -10.29
CA GLY A 53 -13.84 1.80 -11.01
C GLY A 53 -13.09 2.75 -10.07
N LEU A 54 -13.72 3.22 -8.99
CA LEU A 54 -13.12 4.11 -8.00
C LEU A 54 -11.91 3.47 -7.31
N VAL A 55 -12.00 2.19 -6.96
CA VAL A 55 -10.89 1.45 -6.34
C VAL A 55 -9.69 1.34 -7.29
N HIS A 56 -9.93 1.16 -8.59
CA HIS A 56 -8.84 0.99 -9.57
C HIS A 56 -8.38 2.31 -10.21
N LEU A 57 -9.09 3.40 -9.96
CA LEU A 57 -8.80 4.72 -10.52
C LEU A 57 -7.34 5.17 -10.30
N PRO A 58 -6.69 4.95 -9.13
CA PRO A 58 -5.30 5.34 -8.93
C PRO A 58 -4.29 4.63 -9.86
N LEU A 59 -4.63 3.46 -10.43
CA LEU A 59 -3.76 2.79 -11.40
C LEU A 59 -3.81 3.42 -12.80
N ILE A 60 -4.89 4.14 -13.11
CA ILE A 60 -5.15 4.69 -14.44
C ILE A 60 -4.74 6.16 -14.49
N LEU A 61 -4.93 6.89 -13.38
CA LEU A 61 -4.58 8.29 -13.29
C LEU A 61 -3.05 8.48 -13.23
N PRO A 62 -2.50 9.53 -13.86
CA PRO A 62 -1.13 9.95 -13.61
C PRO A 62 -0.93 10.19 -12.10
N PRO A 63 0.17 9.72 -11.48
CA PRO A 63 0.38 9.85 -10.03
C PRO A 63 0.29 11.30 -9.52
N VAL A 64 0.74 12.26 -10.32
CA VAL A 64 0.64 13.70 -10.01
C VAL A 64 -0.81 14.15 -9.87
N VAL A 65 -1.72 13.63 -10.71
CA VAL A 65 -3.16 13.93 -10.61
C VAL A 65 -3.72 13.39 -9.29
N THR A 66 -3.38 12.15 -8.94
CA THR A 66 -3.78 11.55 -7.66
C THR A 66 -3.24 12.36 -6.48
N GLY A 67 -1.96 12.75 -6.50
CA GLY A 67 -1.35 13.60 -5.47
C GLY A 67 -2.03 14.96 -5.34
N TYR A 68 -2.39 15.59 -6.46
CA TYR A 68 -3.10 16.86 -6.47
C TYR A 68 -4.52 16.74 -5.89
N LEU A 69 -5.26 15.69 -6.26
CA LEU A 69 -6.58 15.42 -5.67
C LEU A 69 -6.48 15.19 -4.15
N LEU A 70 -5.46 14.44 -3.70
CA LEU A 70 -5.19 14.26 -2.27
C LEU A 70 -4.86 15.57 -1.57
N LEU A 71 -4.12 16.48 -2.22
CA LEU A 71 -3.85 17.80 -1.67
C LEU A 71 -5.12 18.65 -1.54
N LEU A 72 -6.00 18.61 -2.54
CA LEU A 72 -7.29 19.32 -2.48
C LEU A 72 -8.22 18.76 -1.41
N THR A 73 -8.21 17.45 -1.16
CA THR A 73 -9.12 16.82 -0.17
C THR A 73 -8.54 16.79 1.23
N PHE A 74 -7.29 16.37 1.40
CA PHE A 74 -6.60 16.14 2.68
C PHE A 74 -5.56 17.21 3.04
N GLY A 75 -5.40 18.26 2.22
CA GLY A 75 -4.67 19.46 2.59
C GLY A 75 -5.32 20.20 3.77
N LYS A 76 -4.57 21.08 4.46
CA LYS A 76 -5.08 21.84 5.62
C LYS A 76 -6.40 22.59 5.38
N ARG A 77 -6.65 23.02 4.13
CA ARG A 77 -7.87 23.74 3.72
C ARG A 77 -8.86 22.86 2.95
N GLY A 78 -8.52 21.59 2.73
CA GLY A 78 -9.38 20.63 2.06
C GLY A 78 -10.52 20.18 2.97
N PRO A 79 -11.66 19.75 2.42
CA PRO A 79 -12.84 19.38 3.21
C PRO A 79 -12.54 18.27 4.24
N ALA A 80 -11.79 17.24 3.86
CA ALA A 80 -11.42 16.15 4.77
C ALA A 80 -10.27 16.56 5.68
N GLY A 81 -9.25 17.25 5.14
CA GLY A 81 -8.08 17.67 5.91
C GLY A 81 -8.40 18.69 7.00
N ALA A 82 -9.26 19.67 6.73
CA ALA A 82 -9.73 20.65 7.71
C ALA A 82 -10.54 19.98 8.82
N PHE A 83 -11.49 19.10 8.45
CA PHE A 83 -12.29 18.35 9.42
C PHE A 83 -11.41 17.52 10.37
N LEU A 84 -10.44 16.77 9.83
CA LEU A 84 -9.52 15.96 10.61
C LEU A 84 -8.60 16.81 11.50
N ALA A 85 -8.17 17.97 11.04
CA ALA A 85 -7.34 18.88 11.82
C ALA A 85 -8.11 19.48 13.00
N GLU A 86 -9.34 19.93 12.77
CA GLU A 86 -10.17 20.61 13.77
C GLU A 86 -10.75 19.65 14.83
N HIS A 87 -11.15 18.45 14.42
CA HIS A 87 -11.87 17.52 15.30
C HIS A 87 -10.99 16.41 15.87
N ILE A 88 -9.96 16.00 15.15
CA ILE A 88 -9.09 14.85 15.51
C ILE A 88 -7.63 15.29 15.73
N GLY A 89 -7.26 16.52 15.37
CA GLY A 89 -5.89 17.02 15.47
C GLY A 89 -4.92 16.38 14.46
N ILE A 90 -5.42 15.71 13.41
CA ILE A 90 -4.60 15.02 12.41
C ILE A 90 -4.40 15.91 11.19
N VAL A 91 -3.14 16.11 10.79
CA VAL A 91 -2.76 16.85 9.58
C VAL A 91 -1.88 15.97 8.69
N PHE A 92 -2.29 15.75 7.44
CA PHE A 92 -1.55 14.93 6.48
C PHE A 92 -0.61 15.73 5.58
N SER A 93 -1.01 16.92 5.13
CA SER A 93 -0.19 17.74 4.24
C SER A 93 1.17 18.08 4.86
N PHE A 94 2.24 17.94 4.09
CA PHE A 94 3.62 18.21 4.50
C PHE A 94 4.11 17.37 5.69
N ARG A 95 3.49 16.20 5.93
CA ARG A 95 3.86 15.24 6.97
C ARG A 95 4.10 13.86 6.38
N TRP A 96 4.95 13.06 7.01
CA TRP A 96 5.19 11.67 6.58
C TRP A 96 3.91 10.83 6.56
N THR A 97 2.93 11.13 7.42
CA THR A 97 1.64 10.46 7.45
C THR A 97 0.85 10.70 6.16
N GLY A 98 0.99 11.87 5.54
CA GLY A 98 0.39 12.15 4.23
C GLY A 98 1.11 11.40 3.11
N ALA A 99 2.43 11.18 3.22
CA ALA A 99 3.13 10.27 2.32
C ALA A 99 2.59 8.84 2.44
N ALA A 100 2.34 8.36 3.67
CA ALA A 100 1.73 7.05 3.91
C ALA A 100 0.30 6.96 3.33
N LEU A 101 -0.50 8.03 3.44
CA LEU A 101 -1.81 8.09 2.81
C LEU A 101 -1.71 8.00 1.27
N ALA A 102 -0.84 8.79 0.64
CA ALA A 102 -0.65 8.75 -0.81
C ALA A 102 -0.16 7.38 -1.29
N CYS A 103 0.85 6.81 -0.61
CA CYS A 103 1.33 5.46 -0.88
C CYS A 103 0.22 4.40 -0.71
N GLY A 104 -0.62 4.56 0.33
CA GLY A 104 -1.77 3.69 0.59
C GLY A 104 -2.74 3.73 -0.58
N VAL A 105 -3.15 4.91 -1.03
CA VAL A 105 -4.07 5.09 -2.17
C VAL A 105 -3.48 4.51 -3.46
N MET A 106 -2.19 4.67 -3.70
CA MET A 106 -1.53 4.13 -4.90
C MET A 106 -1.34 2.60 -4.85
N GLY A 107 -1.13 2.02 -3.66
CA GLY A 107 -0.98 0.57 -3.45
C GLY A 107 -2.31 -0.18 -3.25
N PHE A 108 -3.37 0.54 -2.85
CA PHE A 108 -4.70 0.00 -2.57
C PHE A 108 -5.30 -0.88 -3.68
N PRO A 109 -5.24 -0.48 -4.97
CA PRO A 109 -5.89 -1.23 -6.03
C PRO A 109 -5.28 -2.63 -6.20
N LEU A 110 -3.96 -2.74 -6.06
CA LEU A 110 -3.24 -4.00 -6.17
C LEU A 110 -3.57 -4.94 -5.01
N MET A 111 -3.68 -4.39 -3.80
CA MET A 111 -4.12 -5.12 -2.61
C MET A 111 -5.53 -5.67 -2.78
N VAL A 112 -6.49 -4.81 -3.12
CA VAL A 112 -7.90 -5.21 -3.27
C VAL A 112 -8.03 -6.27 -4.35
N ARG A 113 -7.34 -6.13 -5.49
CA ARG A 113 -7.40 -7.12 -6.57
C ARG A 113 -6.92 -8.50 -6.13
N ALA A 114 -5.78 -8.58 -5.45
CA ALA A 114 -5.22 -9.85 -4.99
C ALA A 114 -6.14 -10.54 -3.95
N ILE A 115 -6.63 -9.76 -2.98
CA ILE A 115 -7.55 -10.26 -1.94
C ILE A 115 -8.86 -10.73 -2.57
N ARG A 116 -9.43 -9.93 -3.47
CA ARG A 116 -10.69 -10.24 -4.16
C ARG A 116 -10.61 -11.56 -4.92
N LEU A 117 -9.54 -11.77 -5.70
CA LEU A 117 -9.34 -13.01 -6.44
C LEU A 117 -9.29 -14.23 -5.51
N SER A 118 -8.67 -14.10 -4.34
CA SER A 118 -8.65 -15.19 -3.37
C SER A 118 -10.01 -15.43 -2.73
N ILE A 119 -10.78 -14.38 -2.43
CA ILE A 119 -12.17 -14.53 -1.94
C ILE A 119 -13.06 -15.22 -3.00
N GLU A 120 -12.90 -14.84 -4.28
CA GLU A 120 -13.65 -15.44 -5.39
C GLU A 120 -13.30 -16.93 -5.58
N ALA A 121 -12.08 -17.35 -5.24
CA ALA A 121 -11.65 -18.75 -5.29
C ALA A 121 -12.21 -19.62 -4.16
N VAL A 122 -12.68 -19.04 -3.04
CA VAL A 122 -13.26 -19.81 -1.94
C VAL A 122 -14.62 -20.38 -2.34
N ASP A 123 -14.75 -21.71 -2.28
CA ASP A 123 -16.01 -22.42 -2.50
C ASP A 123 -17.06 -22.02 -1.46
N ARG A 124 -18.14 -21.40 -1.94
CA ARG A 124 -19.28 -20.96 -1.13
C ARG A 124 -20.01 -22.10 -0.44
N LYS A 125 -19.88 -23.35 -0.92
CA LYS A 125 -20.49 -24.51 -0.28
C LYS A 125 -19.93 -24.76 1.12
N ILE A 126 -18.64 -24.49 1.34
CA ILE A 126 -17.99 -24.66 2.65
C ILE A 126 -18.54 -23.61 3.64
N GLU A 127 -18.65 -22.36 3.20
CA GLU A 127 -19.25 -21.27 3.99
C GLU A 127 -20.73 -21.56 4.32
N ALA A 128 -21.49 -22.04 3.33
CA ALA A 128 -22.90 -22.39 3.50
C ALA A 128 -23.11 -23.57 4.46
N ALA A 129 -22.27 -24.61 4.38
CA ALA A 129 -22.32 -25.75 5.29
C ALA A 129 -22.11 -25.32 6.75
N ALA A 130 -21.14 -24.44 7.02
CA ALA A 130 -20.94 -23.88 8.35
C ALA A 130 -22.16 -23.08 8.84
N GLY A 131 -22.81 -22.33 7.94
CA GLY A 131 -24.08 -21.65 8.24
C GLY A 131 -25.19 -22.60 8.65
N THR A 132 -25.31 -23.77 7.99
CA THR A 132 -26.31 -24.79 8.38
C THR A 132 -26.04 -25.43 9.74
N LEU A 133 -24.78 -25.42 10.20
CA LEU A 133 -24.39 -25.86 11.55
C LEU A 133 -24.58 -24.76 12.62
N GLY A 134 -25.19 -23.63 12.26
CA GLY A 134 -25.50 -22.53 13.18
C GLY A 134 -24.40 -21.49 13.33
N ALA A 135 -23.31 -21.56 12.55
CA ALA A 135 -22.28 -20.53 12.57
C ALA A 135 -22.82 -19.22 11.98
N ASN A 136 -22.69 -18.12 12.73
CA ASN A 136 -23.04 -16.80 12.22
C ASN A 136 -22.02 -16.32 11.16
N PRO A 137 -22.37 -15.32 10.31
CA PRO A 137 -21.50 -14.89 9.20
C PRO A 137 -20.13 -14.37 9.63
N LEU A 138 -20.01 -13.73 10.80
CA LEU A 138 -18.73 -13.25 11.31
C LEU A 138 -17.83 -14.40 11.75
N TRP A 139 -18.43 -15.43 12.33
CA TRP A 139 -17.75 -16.66 12.70
C TRP A 139 -17.26 -17.41 11.46
N VAL A 140 -18.11 -17.57 10.44
CA VAL A 140 -17.74 -18.16 9.15
C VAL A 140 -16.60 -17.38 8.51
N PHE A 141 -16.68 -16.05 8.51
CA PHE A 141 -15.61 -15.22 7.99
C PHE A 141 -14.29 -15.43 8.75
N GLY A 142 -14.29 -15.40 10.08
CA GLY A 142 -13.07 -15.52 10.87
C GLY A 142 -12.45 -16.92 10.87
N THR A 143 -13.26 -17.98 10.75
CA THR A 143 -12.81 -19.37 10.91
C THR A 143 -12.63 -20.11 9.59
N ILE A 144 -13.30 -19.69 8.52
CA ILE A 144 -13.26 -20.36 7.20
C ILE A 144 -12.73 -19.40 6.15
N THR A 145 -13.45 -18.30 5.87
CA THR A 145 -13.08 -17.41 4.76
C THR A 145 -11.70 -16.78 4.96
N LEU A 146 -11.42 -16.22 6.13
CA LEU A 146 -10.18 -15.49 6.40
C LEU A 146 -8.93 -16.40 6.31
N PRO A 147 -8.90 -17.60 6.92
CA PRO A 147 -7.82 -18.57 6.68
C PRO A 147 -7.66 -18.95 5.21
N LEU A 148 -8.76 -19.20 4.50
CA LEU A 148 -8.72 -19.62 3.10
C LEU A 148 -8.23 -18.51 2.14
N ILE A 149 -8.44 -17.24 2.47
CA ILE A 149 -7.95 -16.11 1.66
C ILE A 149 -6.59 -15.59 2.11
N LEU A 150 -5.97 -16.19 3.14
CA LEU A 150 -4.69 -15.74 3.69
C LEU A 150 -3.56 -15.64 2.64
N PRO A 151 -3.41 -16.57 1.66
CA PRO A 151 -2.44 -16.40 0.58
C PRO A 151 -2.66 -15.11 -0.21
N GLY A 152 -3.92 -14.79 -0.52
CA GLY A 152 -4.32 -13.55 -1.21
C GLY A 152 -4.11 -12.30 -0.40
N LEU A 153 -4.39 -12.37 0.91
CA LEU A 153 -4.13 -11.29 1.85
C LEU A 153 -2.64 -10.93 1.88
N ILE A 154 -1.78 -11.94 2.00
CA ILE A 154 -0.33 -11.80 2.01
C ILE A 154 0.14 -11.24 0.66
N ALA A 155 -0.29 -11.83 -0.46
CA ALA A 155 0.06 -11.34 -1.79
C ALA A 155 -0.35 -9.87 -1.99
N GLY A 156 -1.57 -9.50 -1.60
CA GLY A 156 -2.06 -8.13 -1.68
C GLY A 156 -1.29 -7.15 -0.80
N ALA A 157 -0.95 -7.56 0.43
CA ALA A 157 -0.12 -6.78 1.34
C ALA A 157 1.25 -6.47 0.71
N ILE A 158 1.91 -7.47 0.13
CA ILE A 158 3.21 -7.25 -0.52
C ILE A 158 3.06 -6.35 -1.73
N LEU A 159 2.11 -6.62 -2.63
CA LEU A 159 1.98 -5.80 -3.84
C LEU A 159 1.75 -4.32 -3.49
N SER A 160 0.96 -4.04 -2.45
CA SER A 160 0.79 -2.68 -1.93
C SER A 160 2.08 -2.11 -1.34
N PHE A 161 2.80 -2.88 -0.52
CA PHE A 161 4.08 -2.46 0.04
C PHE A 161 5.13 -2.15 -1.05
N ALA A 162 5.28 -3.06 -2.03
CA ALA A 162 6.20 -2.89 -3.15
C ALA A 162 5.84 -1.65 -3.98
N LYS A 163 4.54 -1.43 -4.24
CA LYS A 163 4.07 -0.24 -4.95
C LYS A 163 4.31 1.05 -4.16
N ALA A 164 4.22 1.00 -2.83
CA ALA A 164 4.47 2.13 -1.94
C ALA A 164 5.96 2.49 -1.85
N MET A 165 6.86 1.50 -1.87
CA MET A 165 8.32 1.71 -1.84
C MET A 165 8.82 2.51 -3.06
N GLY A 166 8.19 2.31 -4.21
CA GLY A 166 8.50 3.03 -5.45
C GLY A 166 7.61 4.25 -5.74
N GLU A 167 6.75 4.67 -4.80
CA GLU A 167 5.87 5.82 -5.04
C GLU A 167 6.63 7.14 -4.92
N PHE A 168 6.39 8.03 -5.88
CA PHE A 168 7.07 9.31 -5.99
C PHE A 168 6.10 10.42 -6.39
N GLY A 169 5.40 10.25 -7.51
CA GLY A 169 4.62 11.32 -8.12
C GLY A 169 3.44 11.77 -7.25
N ALA A 170 2.69 10.84 -6.67
CA ALA A 170 1.59 11.21 -5.78
C ALA A 170 2.11 11.84 -4.47
N THR A 171 3.20 11.31 -3.92
CA THR A 171 3.78 11.78 -2.66
C THR A 171 4.39 13.17 -2.80
N ILE A 172 5.18 13.44 -3.83
CA ILE A 172 5.85 14.74 -3.99
C ILE A 172 4.84 15.86 -4.23
N THR A 173 3.77 15.59 -4.99
CA THR A 173 2.70 16.58 -5.24
C THR A 173 1.87 16.85 -3.98
N PHE A 174 1.59 15.83 -3.16
CA PHE A 174 0.74 15.99 -1.97
C PHE A 174 1.49 16.57 -0.77
N VAL A 175 2.69 16.07 -0.47
CA VAL A 175 3.39 16.40 0.78
C VAL A 175 4.74 17.09 0.58
N SER A 176 5.13 17.38 -0.66
CA SER A 176 6.43 17.97 -1.01
C SER A 176 7.61 17.07 -0.64
N ASN A 177 8.83 17.54 -0.92
CA ASN A 177 10.10 16.88 -0.61
C ASN A 177 10.82 17.63 0.52
N ILE A 178 10.48 17.28 1.77
CA ILE A 178 11.02 17.91 2.97
C ILE A 178 12.01 16.93 3.63
N PRO A 179 13.31 17.27 3.73
CA PRO A 179 14.30 16.42 4.40
C PRO A 179 13.85 16.06 5.81
N ASN A 180 14.08 14.81 6.20
CA ASN A 180 13.70 14.25 7.51
C ASN A 180 12.20 14.20 7.85
N GLU A 181 11.31 14.69 6.96
CA GLU A 181 9.85 14.67 7.18
C GLU A 181 9.11 13.92 6.06
N THR A 182 9.36 14.22 4.78
CA THR A 182 8.63 13.61 3.64
C THR A 182 9.53 13.10 2.53
N GLN A 183 10.84 13.30 2.64
CA GLN A 183 11.83 12.85 1.66
C GLN A 183 12.02 11.32 1.71
N THR A 184 11.20 10.61 0.94
CA THR A 184 11.35 9.18 0.67
C THR A 184 12.53 8.89 -0.26
N LEU A 185 12.89 7.62 -0.40
CA LEU A 185 13.95 7.12 -1.28
C LEU A 185 13.78 7.61 -2.71
N PRO A 186 12.61 7.50 -3.36
CA PRO A 186 12.42 8.05 -4.70
C PRO A 186 12.64 9.57 -4.77
N SER A 187 12.18 10.32 -3.76
CA SER A 187 12.38 11.77 -3.69
C SER A 187 13.84 12.15 -3.48
N ALA A 188 14.58 11.38 -2.67
CA ALA A 188 16.01 11.57 -2.46
C ALA A 188 16.80 11.27 -3.74
N ILE A 189 16.50 10.16 -4.43
CA ILE A 189 17.09 9.82 -5.74
C ILE A 189 16.85 10.97 -6.71
N TYR A 190 15.59 11.42 -6.85
CA TYR A 190 15.25 12.56 -7.71
C TYR A 190 16.08 13.79 -7.35
N THR A 191 16.18 14.15 -6.07
CA THR A 191 16.97 15.30 -5.60
C THR A 191 18.43 15.18 -6.02
N PHE A 192 19.07 14.02 -5.86
CA PHE A 192 20.45 13.81 -6.29
C PHE A 192 20.63 13.97 -7.81
N THR A 193 19.65 13.58 -8.62
CA THR A 193 19.72 13.79 -10.08
C THR A 193 19.62 15.26 -10.52
N GLN A 194 19.13 16.14 -9.64
CA GLN A 194 18.94 17.56 -9.94
C GLN A 194 20.13 18.43 -9.50
N VAL A 195 21.10 17.87 -8.77
CA VAL A 195 22.28 18.61 -8.28
C VAL A 195 23.53 18.22 -9.06
N PRO A 196 24.36 19.18 -9.50
CA PRO A 196 25.63 18.86 -10.17
C PRO A 196 26.53 17.97 -9.28
N GLY A 197 27.03 16.87 -9.84
CA GLY A 197 27.86 15.90 -9.12
C GLY A 197 27.10 14.91 -8.23
N GLY A 198 25.76 14.90 -8.27
CA GLY A 198 24.93 13.99 -7.47
C GLY A 198 24.80 12.56 -8.02
N ASP A 199 25.35 12.26 -9.20
CA ASP A 199 25.18 10.97 -9.91
C ASP A 199 25.57 9.76 -9.06
N ALA A 200 26.68 9.86 -8.32
CA ALA A 200 27.14 8.78 -7.45
C ALA A 200 26.15 8.49 -6.31
N GLY A 201 25.56 9.53 -5.71
CA GLY A 201 24.53 9.40 -4.67
C GLY A 201 23.23 8.83 -5.22
N ALA A 202 22.79 9.34 -6.38
CA ALA A 202 21.61 8.83 -7.09
C ALA A 202 21.76 7.34 -7.42
N LEU A 203 22.92 6.93 -7.96
CA LEU A 203 23.20 5.53 -8.30
C LEU A 203 23.18 4.64 -7.05
N ARG A 204 23.83 5.07 -5.97
CA ARG A 204 23.87 4.34 -4.69
C ARG A 204 22.48 4.11 -4.11
N LEU A 205 21.67 5.17 -4.00
CA LEU A 205 20.29 5.05 -3.51
C LEU A 205 19.41 4.22 -4.44
N THR A 206 19.63 4.30 -5.75
CA THR A 206 18.92 3.48 -6.73
C THR A 206 19.23 2.00 -6.54
N LEU A 207 20.50 1.63 -6.38
CA LEU A 207 20.91 0.25 -6.10
C LEU A 207 20.31 -0.27 -4.78
N ILE A 208 20.29 0.56 -3.73
CA ILE A 208 19.65 0.22 -2.45
C ILE A 208 18.15 0.00 -2.64
N SER A 209 17.47 0.90 -3.36
CA SER A 209 16.04 0.77 -3.66
C SER A 209 15.74 -0.53 -4.43
N ILE A 210 16.57 -0.89 -5.42
CA ILE A 210 16.45 -2.15 -6.15
C ILE A 210 16.62 -3.34 -5.20
N VAL A 211 17.66 -3.36 -4.37
CA VAL A 211 17.92 -4.47 -3.43
C VAL A 211 16.76 -4.63 -2.45
N ILE A 212 16.28 -3.54 -1.85
CA ILE A 212 15.15 -3.59 -0.91
C ILE A 212 13.87 -4.07 -1.61
N SER A 213 13.59 -3.57 -2.82
CA SER A 213 12.39 -3.94 -3.58
C SER A 213 12.43 -5.41 -4.01
N MET A 214 13.58 -5.90 -4.49
CA MET A 214 13.78 -7.30 -4.84
C MET A 214 13.73 -8.20 -3.61
N ALA A 215 14.33 -7.81 -2.49
CA ALA A 215 14.24 -8.57 -1.25
C ALA A 215 12.78 -8.68 -0.76
N ALA A 216 12.01 -7.58 -0.82
CA ALA A 216 10.59 -7.58 -0.46
C ALA A 216 9.76 -8.49 -1.39
N LEU A 217 10.01 -8.43 -2.71
CA LEU A 217 9.35 -9.26 -3.70
C LEU A 217 9.68 -10.75 -3.53
N VAL A 218 10.95 -11.10 -3.34
CA VAL A 218 11.38 -12.50 -3.13
C VAL A 218 10.85 -13.03 -1.80
N ALA A 219 10.94 -12.26 -0.72
CA ALA A 219 10.38 -12.64 0.58
C ALA A 219 8.88 -12.91 0.47
N SER A 220 8.17 -12.11 -0.34
CA SER A 220 6.77 -12.31 -0.62
C SER A 220 6.47 -13.59 -1.36
N GLU A 221 7.20 -13.87 -2.44
CA GLU A 221 6.95 -15.04 -3.25
C GLU A 221 7.23 -16.31 -2.44
N VAL A 222 8.27 -16.30 -1.61
CA VAL A 222 8.57 -17.40 -0.68
C VAL A 222 7.46 -17.56 0.36
N LEU A 223 6.96 -16.46 0.94
CA LEU A 223 5.90 -16.51 1.95
C LEU A 223 4.58 -17.01 1.34
N ALA A 224 4.20 -16.49 0.17
CA ALA A 224 3.00 -16.91 -0.54
C ALA A 224 3.04 -18.40 -0.91
N ARG A 225 4.18 -18.89 -1.43
CA ARG A 225 4.38 -20.32 -1.73
C ARG A 225 4.30 -21.20 -0.49
N ARG A 226 4.85 -20.73 0.65
CA ARG A 226 4.80 -21.48 1.93
C ARG A 226 3.38 -21.58 2.48
N VAL A 227 2.57 -20.53 2.37
CA VAL A 227 1.18 -20.53 2.83
C VAL A 227 0.30 -21.37 1.91
N GLY A 228 0.44 -21.24 0.58
CA GLY A 228 -0.28 -22.08 -0.39
C GLY A 228 0.00 -23.58 -0.19
N ARG A 229 1.27 -23.96 -0.03
CA ARG A 229 1.64 -25.35 0.25
C ARG A 229 1.07 -25.92 1.54
N ARG A 230 0.79 -25.11 2.57
CA ARG A 230 0.16 -25.62 3.80
C ARG A 230 -1.33 -25.89 3.64
N MET A 231 -1.97 -25.25 2.66
CA MET A 231 -3.40 -25.40 2.41
C MET A 231 -3.70 -26.53 1.41
N ASP A 232 -2.77 -26.88 0.53
CA ASP A 232 -2.90 -28.03 -0.39
C ASP A 232 -2.63 -29.39 0.30
N ILE A 233 -2.23 -29.41 1.57
CA ILE A 233 -1.83 -30.63 2.32
C ILE A 233 -2.99 -31.19 3.19
N GLU A 234 -4.14 -30.53 3.26
CA GLU A 234 -5.35 -31.01 3.97
C GLU A 234 -6.49 -31.32 3.00
#